data_AF-A0A7J6QBN9-F1
#
_entry.id   AF-A0A7J6QBN9-F1
#
_cell.length_a   1.000
_cell.length_b   1.000
_cell.length_c   1.000
_cell.angle_alpha   90.00
_cell.angle_beta   90.00
_cell.angle_gamma   90.00
#
_symmetry.space_group_name_H-M   'P 1'
#
loop_
_entity.id
_entity.type
_entity.pdbx_description
1 polymer ?
#
loop_
_entity_poly.entity_id
_entity_poly.type
_entity_poly.pdbx_seq_one_letter_code
_entity_poly.pdbx_strand_id
1 'polypeptide(L)'
;VVRNLHRSRRIHLAADGSPSVPQVFIDGCNIGDANSLQDLDDRGLLAVLLRREVCPSCLAKRSRTTLPYHCRKCNIEMKEYMPGYQTIEEAMEAIESAERYTRSTRSEVSECEPEAEAEALPDSV
;
A
#
# COMPACT_ATOMS: atom_id res chain seq x y z
N VAL A 1 -18.72 8.47 0.52
CA VAL A 1 -17.79 8.34 -0.64
C VAL A 1 -18.54 8.04 -1.94
N VAL A 2 -19.30 6.94 -2.07
CA VAL A 2 -20.03 6.56 -3.30
C VAL A 2 -20.98 7.64 -3.83
N ARG A 3 -21.77 8.30 -2.97
CA ARG A 3 -22.65 9.43 -3.36
C ARG A 3 -21.90 10.62 -3.97
N ASN A 4 -20.66 10.90 -3.54
CA ASN A 4 -19.84 11.98 -4.10
C ASN A 4 -19.19 11.58 -5.43
N LEU A 5 -18.83 10.30 -5.60
CA LEU A 5 -18.33 9.76 -6.87
C LEU A 5 -19.43 9.72 -7.96
N HIS A 6 -20.66 9.39 -7.57
CA HIS A 6 -21.82 9.43 -8.46
C HIS A 6 -22.16 10.85 -8.93
N ARG A 7 -22.09 11.85 -8.03
CA ARG A 7 -22.32 13.27 -8.38
C ARG A 7 -21.24 13.85 -9.30
N SER A 8 -20.03 13.32 -9.25
CA SER A 8 -18.91 13.76 -10.09
C SER A 8 -18.82 13.00 -11.43
N ARG A 9 -19.79 12.11 -11.75
CA ARG A 9 -19.80 11.21 -12.93
C ARG A 9 -18.54 10.37 -13.08
N ARG A 10 -17.94 9.97 -11.96
CA ARG A 10 -16.65 9.25 -11.96
C ARG A 10 -16.82 7.75 -11.77
N ILE A 11 -18.01 7.20 -12.01
CA ILE A 11 -18.31 5.75 -11.89
C ILE A 11 -19.16 5.32 -13.06
N HIS A 12 -18.91 4.13 -13.59
CA HIS A 12 -19.79 3.51 -14.59
C HIS A 12 -21.02 2.92 -13.90
N LEU A 13 -22.15 2.96 -14.60
CA LEU A 13 -23.41 2.39 -14.12
C LEU A 13 -23.74 1.16 -14.96
N ALA A 14 -24.29 0.14 -14.31
CA ALA A 14 -24.91 -1.00 -14.96
C ALA A 14 -26.27 -0.62 -15.57
N ALA A 15 -26.87 -1.54 -16.32
CA ALA A 15 -28.13 -1.31 -17.03
C ALA A 15 -29.31 -0.96 -16.11
N ASP A 16 -29.26 -1.40 -14.85
CA ASP A 16 -30.25 -1.11 -13.81
C ASP A 16 -30.02 0.23 -13.10
N GLY A 17 -29.00 0.99 -13.50
CA GLY A 17 -28.62 2.26 -12.88
C GLY A 17 -27.81 2.11 -11.58
N SER A 18 -27.49 0.88 -11.16
CA SER A 18 -26.57 0.64 -10.05
C SER A 18 -25.11 0.86 -10.47
N PRO A 19 -24.17 1.17 -9.55
CA PRO A 19 -22.75 1.23 -9.90
C PRO A 19 -22.26 -0.12 -10.44
N SER A 20 -21.61 -0.15 -11.61
CA SER A 20 -20.97 -1.38 -12.07
C SER A 20 -19.80 -1.71 -11.14
N VAL A 21 -19.58 -2.98 -10.84
CA VAL A 21 -18.50 -3.42 -9.96
C VAL A 21 -17.68 -4.53 -10.64
N PRO A 22 -16.35 -4.58 -10.45
CA PRO A 22 -15.53 -3.63 -9.70
C PRO A 22 -15.44 -2.24 -10.38
N GLN A 23 -15.08 -1.20 -9.62
CA GLN A 23 -14.61 0.08 -10.16
C GLN A 23 -13.15 0.26 -9.74
N VAL A 24 -12.25 0.38 -10.70
CA VAL A 24 -10.82 0.47 -10.43
C VAL A 24 -10.35 1.91 -10.55
N PHE A 25 -9.68 2.39 -9.50
CA PHE A 25 -9.08 3.70 -9.48
C PHE A 25 -7.57 3.59 -9.39
N ILE A 26 -6.85 4.25 -10.30
CA ILE A 26 -5.39 4.37 -10.26
C ILE A 26 -5.02 5.84 -10.12
N ASP A 27 -4.26 6.18 -9.08
CA ASP A 27 -3.84 7.55 -8.74
C ASP A 27 -5.01 8.56 -8.72
N GLY A 28 -6.17 8.10 -8.24
CA GLY A 28 -7.38 8.93 -8.19
C GLY A 28 -8.16 9.02 -9.49
N CYS A 29 -7.73 8.40 -10.58
CA CYS A 29 -8.46 8.36 -11.85
C CYS A 29 -9.31 7.08 -11.93
N ASN A 30 -10.59 7.19 -12.31
CA ASN A 30 -11.39 6.00 -12.61
C ASN A 30 -10.92 5.40 -13.93
N ILE A 31 -10.45 4.17 -13.89
CA ILE A 31 -10.02 3.38 -15.04
C ILE A 31 -11.20 2.63 -15.66
N GLY A 32 -12.23 2.35 -14.87
CA GLY A 32 -13.46 1.71 -15.29
C GLY A 32 -13.73 0.42 -14.52
N ASP A 33 -14.48 -0.47 -15.17
CA ASP A 33 -14.94 -1.74 -14.64
C ASP A 33 -14.15 -2.94 -15.18
N ALA A 34 -14.62 -4.16 -14.90
CA ALA A 34 -13.98 -5.39 -15.35
C ALA A 34 -13.74 -5.42 -16.87
N ASN A 35 -14.70 -4.95 -17.67
CA ASN A 35 -14.57 -4.90 -19.13
C ASN A 35 -13.48 -3.90 -19.53
N SER A 36 -13.47 -2.73 -18.88
CA SER A 36 -12.46 -1.70 -19.11
C SER A 36 -11.05 -2.21 -18.76
N LEU A 37 -10.93 -3.04 -17.73
CA LEU A 37 -9.67 -3.69 -17.36
C LEU A 37 -9.23 -4.73 -18.39
N GLN A 38 -10.15 -5.56 -18.87
CA GLN A 38 -9.85 -6.55 -19.91
C GLN A 38 -9.36 -5.86 -21.18
N ASP A 39 -10.03 -4.80 -21.62
CA ASP A 39 -9.62 -4.00 -22.78
C ASP A 39 -8.20 -3.42 -22.64
N LEU A 40 -7.81 -3.03 -21.43
CA LEU A 40 -6.47 -2.51 -21.15
C LEU A 40 -5.42 -3.62 -21.14
N ASP A 41 -5.77 -4.81 -20.64
CA ASP A 41 -4.89 -5.96 -20.63
C ASP A 41 -4.64 -6.49 -22.04
N ASP A 42 -5.71 -6.62 -22.83
CA ASP A 42 -5.66 -7.05 -24.24
C ASP A 42 -4.79 -6.12 -25.10
N ARG A 43 -4.70 -4.84 -24.73
CA ARG A 43 -3.86 -3.83 -25.38
C ARG A 43 -2.43 -3.75 -24.82
N GLY A 44 -2.10 -4.53 -23.79
CA GLY A 44 -0.82 -4.48 -23.08
C GLY A 44 -0.60 -3.19 -22.28
N LEU A 45 -1.67 -2.43 -21.99
CA LEU A 45 -1.61 -1.13 -21.31
C LEU A 45 -1.81 -1.24 -19.79
N LEU A 46 -2.48 -2.30 -19.32
CA LEU A 46 -2.79 -2.46 -17.90
C LEU A 46 -1.52 -2.53 -17.05
N ALA A 47 -0.54 -3.32 -17.47
CA ALA A 47 0.70 -3.51 -16.73
C ALA A 47 1.54 -2.22 -16.62
N VAL A 48 1.63 -1.41 -17.68
CA VAL A 48 2.35 -0.13 -17.66
C VAL A 48 1.62 0.94 -16.82
N LEU A 49 0.29 0.87 -16.77
CA LEU A 49 -0.53 1.72 -15.89
C LEU A 49 -0.29 1.39 -14.42
N LEU A 50 -0.33 0.11 -14.06
CA LEU A 50 -0.11 -0.36 -12.69
C LEU A 50 1.31 -0.07 -12.18
N ARG A 51 2.32 -0.13 -13.06
CA ARG A 51 3.70 0.29 -12.75
C ARG A 51 3.90 1.81 -12.76
N ARG A 52 2.84 2.59 -12.97
CA ARG A 52 2.85 4.06 -13.02
C ARG A 52 3.83 4.63 -14.06
N GLU A 53 4.08 3.89 -15.14
CA GLU A 53 4.96 4.30 -16.24
C GLU A 53 4.29 5.29 -17.19
N VAL A 54 2.96 5.32 -17.19
CA VAL A 54 2.13 6.21 -18.03
C VAL A 54 1.02 6.88 -17.21
N CYS A 55 0.51 8.00 -17.72
CA CYS A 55 -0.62 8.72 -17.12
C CYS A 55 -1.92 7.91 -17.23
N PRO A 56 -2.67 7.70 -16.14
CA PRO A 56 -3.95 6.98 -16.18
C PRO A 56 -5.04 7.65 -17.00
N SER A 57 -4.92 8.96 -17.28
CA SER A 57 -5.91 9.70 -18.07
C SER A 57 -5.54 9.83 -19.55
N CYS A 58 -4.26 10.07 -19.89
CA CYS A 58 -3.87 10.37 -21.26
C CYS A 58 -2.76 9.48 -21.83
N LEU A 59 -2.34 8.46 -21.07
CA LEU A 59 -1.29 7.48 -21.43
C LEU A 59 0.08 8.09 -21.77
N ALA A 60 0.32 9.36 -21.47
CA ALA A 60 1.62 9.99 -21.63
C ALA A 60 2.65 9.36 -20.69
N LYS A 61 3.87 9.15 -21.19
CA LYS A 61 4.99 8.61 -20.39
C LYS A 61 5.24 9.47 -19.15
N ARG A 62 5.42 8.82 -18.00
CA ARG A 62 5.77 9.42 -16.72
C ARG A 62 7.25 9.17 -16.41
N SER A 63 7.90 10.13 -15.76
CA SER A 63 9.24 9.91 -15.20
C SER A 63 9.11 9.13 -13.89
N ARG A 64 9.89 8.06 -13.73
CA ARG A 64 9.92 7.25 -12.48
C ARG A 64 10.60 7.98 -11.31
N THR A 65 11.42 8.99 -11.61
CA THR A 65 12.38 9.61 -10.68
C THR A 65 11.88 10.85 -9.94
N THR A 66 10.70 11.35 -10.28
CA THR A 66 10.11 12.49 -9.57
C THR A 66 8.61 12.31 -9.67
N LEU A 67 7.91 12.30 -8.54
CA LEU A 67 6.46 12.36 -8.48
C LEU A 67 6.03 13.80 -8.79
N PRO A 68 5.54 14.16 -9.98
CA PRO A 68 4.57 15.22 -10.03
C PRO A 68 3.22 14.60 -9.64
N TYR A 69 2.55 15.21 -8.67
CA TYR A 69 1.12 15.03 -8.42
C TYR A 69 0.26 15.47 -9.63
N HIS A 70 0.87 15.83 -10.77
CA HIS A 70 0.19 16.34 -11.96
C HIS A 70 0.79 15.77 -13.24
N CYS A 71 -0.05 15.43 -14.22
CA CYS A 71 0.44 14.97 -15.51
C CYS A 71 0.92 16.17 -16.36
N ARG A 72 2.15 16.14 -16.87
CA ARG A 72 2.67 17.23 -17.72
C ARG A 72 1.94 17.41 -19.06
N LYS A 73 1.18 16.41 -19.51
CA LYS A 73 0.44 16.45 -20.79
C LYS A 73 -1.01 16.90 -20.61
N CYS A 74 -1.77 16.23 -19.74
CA CYS A 74 -3.20 16.53 -19.54
C CYS A 74 -3.51 17.34 -18.27
N ASN A 75 -2.48 17.67 -17.47
CA ASN A 75 -2.59 18.42 -16.23
C ASN A 75 -3.54 17.82 -15.17
N ILE A 76 -3.87 16.52 -15.27
CA ILE A 76 -4.70 15.86 -14.27
C ILE A 76 -3.92 15.72 -12.95
N GLU A 77 -4.59 16.00 -11.84
CA GLU A 77 -4.08 15.75 -10.50
C GLU A 77 -4.12 14.23 -10.22
N MET A 78 -2.96 13.68 -9.90
CA MET A 78 -2.75 12.30 -9.52
C MET A 78 -2.51 12.25 -8.02
N LYS A 79 -3.42 11.60 -7.30
CA LYS A 79 -3.34 11.48 -5.85
C LYS A 79 -3.04 10.04 -5.46
N GLU A 80 -1.91 9.83 -4.79
CA GLU A 80 -1.68 8.59 -4.08
C GLU A 80 -2.58 8.56 -2.84
N TYR A 81 -3.46 7.57 -2.77
CA TYR A 81 -4.36 7.43 -1.62
C TYR A 81 -3.66 6.85 -0.39
N MET A 82 -2.53 6.17 -0.59
CA MET A 82 -1.78 5.44 0.43
C MET A 82 -0.30 5.82 0.35
N PRO A 83 0.07 7.08 0.66
CA PRO A 83 1.46 7.51 0.64
C PRO A 83 2.26 6.76 1.71
N GLY A 84 3.44 6.26 1.35
CA GLY A 84 4.33 5.56 2.29
C GLY A 84 3.94 4.12 2.60
N TYR A 85 3.02 3.51 1.85
CA TYR A 85 2.84 2.07 1.91
C TYR A 85 3.97 1.40 1.13
N GLN A 86 4.71 0.56 1.86
CA GLN A 86 5.87 -0.16 1.37
C GLN A 86 5.50 -0.96 0.12
N THR A 87 6.40 -1.01 -0.87
CA THR A 87 6.27 -2.02 -1.92
C THR A 87 6.30 -3.41 -1.28
N ILE A 88 5.82 -4.43 -2.00
CA ILE A 88 5.88 -5.81 -1.48
C ILE A 88 7.33 -6.16 -1.12
N GLU A 89 8.30 -5.71 -1.92
CA GLU A 89 9.73 -5.90 -1.68
C GLU A 89 10.20 -5.20 -0.40
N GLU A 90 9.83 -3.94 -0.18
CA GLU A 90 10.18 -3.18 1.03
C GLU A 90 9.53 -3.80 2.28
N ALA A 91 8.30 -4.30 2.17
CA ALA A 91 7.61 -5.00 3.25
C ALA A 91 8.28 -6.34 3.58
N MET A 92 8.70 -7.09 2.55
CA MET A 92 9.45 -8.34 2.72
C MET A 92 10.81 -8.10 3.38
N GLU A 93 11.56 -7.07 2.96
CA GLU A 93 12.85 -6.71 3.56
C GLU A 93 12.72 -6.28 5.04
N ALA A 94 11.64 -5.57 5.38
CA ALA A 94 11.34 -5.21 6.76
C ALA A 94 11.06 -6.44 7.65
N ILE A 95 10.37 -7.45 7.12
CA ILE A 95 10.10 -8.72 7.84
C ILE A 95 11.41 -9.47 8.08
N GLU A 96 12.24 -9.65 7.05
CA GLU A 96 13.52 -10.36 7.17
C GLU A 96 14.49 -9.68 8.14
N SER A 97 14.52 -8.35 8.16
CA SER A 97 15.38 -7.58 9.08
C SER A 97 14.89 -7.66 10.54
N ALA A 98 13.57 -7.68 10.77
CA ALA A 98 12.99 -7.87 12.11
C ALA A 98 13.28 -9.29 12.68
N GLU A 99 13.21 -10.32 11.83
CA GLU A 99 13.55 -11.69 12.23
C GLU A 99 15.03 -11.85 12.61
N ARG A 100 15.94 -11.21 11.87
CA ARG A 100 17.37 -11.18 12.22
C ARG A 100 17.62 -10.54 13.58
N TYR A 101 16.93 -9.43 13.88
CA TYR A 101 17.06 -8.74 15.16
C TYR A 101 16.57 -9.60 16.34
N THR A 102 15.40 -10.21 16.22
CA THR A 102 14.82 -11.06 17.28
C THR A 102 15.60 -12.35 17.53
N ARG A 103 16.24 -12.93 16.50
CA ARG A 103 17.16 -14.06 16.67
C ARG A 103 18.43 -13.67 17.42
N SER A 104 18.93 -12.45 17.19
CA SER A 104 20.14 -11.94 17.84
C SER A 104 19.93 -11.69 19.35
N THR A 105 18.81 -11.08 19.73
CA THR A 105 18.55 -10.72 21.14
C THR A 105 18.20 -11.90 22.04
N ARG A 106 17.75 -13.02 21.46
CA ARG A 106 17.41 -14.23 22.21
C ARG A 106 18.62 -15.07 22.64
N SER A 107 19.82 -14.72 22.17
CA SER A 107 21.06 -15.44 22.50
C SER A 107 21.85 -14.82 23.66
N GLU A 108 21.38 -13.71 24.26
CA GLU A 108 22.11 -12.95 25.29
C GLU A 108 21.48 -12.99 26.70
N VAL A 109 20.41 -13.75 26.92
CA VAL A 109 19.89 -13.99 28.28
C VAL A 109 20.67 -15.14 28.93
N SER A 110 21.87 -14.81 29.39
CA SER A 110 22.64 -15.63 30.32
C SER A 110 21.85 -15.74 31.64
N GLU A 111 21.53 -16.96 32.05
CA GLU A 111 20.88 -17.28 33.32
C GLU A 111 21.77 -16.81 34.48
N CYS A 112 21.43 -15.70 35.15
CA CYS A 112 22.03 -15.35 36.43
C CYS A 112 21.30 -16.11 37.53
N GLU A 113 21.96 -17.10 38.11
CA GLU A 113 21.45 -17.83 39.28
C GLU A 113 21.23 -16.87 40.45
N PRO A 114 20.09 -16.95 41.19
CA PRO A 114 19.92 -16.18 42.41
C PRO A 114 20.71 -16.84 43.56
N GLU A 115 21.72 -16.14 44.08
CA GLU A 115 22.39 -16.50 45.32
C GLU A 115 21.41 -16.42 46.50
N ALA A 116 21.33 -17.50 47.26
CA ALA A 116 20.49 -17.63 48.44
C ALA A 116 21.13 -16.92 49.64
N GLU A 117 20.57 -15.80 50.07
CA GLU A 117 20.89 -15.21 51.38
C GLU A 117 19.87 -15.66 52.43
N ALA A 118 20.34 -16.53 53.33
CA ALA A 118 19.69 -16.88 54.56
C ALA A 118 20.17 -15.94 55.67
N GLU A 119 19.28 -15.15 56.26
CA GLU A 119 19.60 -14.34 57.44
C GLU A 119 18.52 -14.52 58.53
N ALA A 120 18.96 -15.23 59.56
CA ALA A 120 18.62 -15.29 60.98
C ALA A 120 17.44 -14.47 61.56
N LEU A 121 16.68 -15.18 62.41
CA LEU A 121 15.82 -14.65 63.48
C LEU A 121 16.64 -13.94 64.58
N PRO A 122 16.13 -12.85 65.17
CA PRO A 122 16.50 -12.47 66.52
C PRO A 122 15.42 -12.80 67.56
N ASP A 123 15.89 -13.32 68.70
CA ASP A 123 15.17 -13.60 69.95
C ASP A 123 14.88 -12.33 70.78
N SER A 124 13.92 -12.46 71.71
CA SER A 124 13.50 -11.58 72.84
C SER A 124 12.47 -10.48 72.51
N VAL A 125 11.36 -10.34 73.25
CA VAL A 125 11.17 -10.39 74.72
C VAL A 125 9.93 -11.18 75.13
#